data_AF-A0A0K9GXA8-F1
#
_entry.id   AF-A0A0K9GXA8-F1
#
_cell.length_a   1.000
_cell.length_b   1.000
_cell.length_c   1.000
_cell.angle_alpha   90.00
_cell.angle_beta   90.00
_cell.angle_gamma   90.00
#
_symmetry.space_group_name_H-M   'P 1'
#
loop_
_entity.id
_entity.type
_entity.pdbx_description
1 polymer ?
#
loop_
_entity_poly.entity_id
_entity_poly.type
_entity_poly.pdbx_seq_one_letter_code
_entity_poly.pdbx_strand_id
1 'polypeptide(L)'
;MQEQLNKYVHNIFAPYQEVKTAKELEEELLNNLNEKFNDYKKSGYSDEEAYQMTINSIGEVSELIESINLQQTELQKAIQMDFSRSSLVDSDFRSVSVHDGKFNSSDLKGSDFSDSDLTNSTFKSSNLADTIFVNVNLTETLFKAANLKGATFKNCIYEKTFFKTSNLAGLNFEGETFEGTVFEGCNLKKASFKHSTLKNVQFRLSDIKKADFSGATMDKLTYNFLKAGKADLSNVTVV
;
A
#
# COMPACT_ATOMS: atom_id res chain seq x y z
N MET A 1 10.60 18.29 -39.38
CA MET A 1 9.66 18.91 -38.42
C MET A 1 8.57 17.95 -37.95
N GLN A 2 8.02 17.07 -38.79
CA GLN A 2 7.00 16.10 -38.36
C GLN A 2 7.48 15.10 -37.28
N GLU A 3 8.71 14.58 -37.39
CA GLU A 3 9.32 13.77 -36.31
C GLU A 3 9.51 14.56 -35.01
N GLN A 4 9.76 15.87 -35.10
CA GLN A 4 9.89 16.72 -33.91
C GLN A 4 8.54 16.93 -33.22
N LEU A 5 7.44 17.05 -33.98
CA LEU A 5 6.08 17.11 -33.45
C LEU A 5 5.73 15.83 -32.70
N ASN A 6 6.01 14.67 -33.30
CA ASN A 6 5.76 13.38 -32.65
C ASN A 6 6.58 13.24 -31.36
N LYS A 7 7.86 13.63 -31.38
CA LYS A 7 8.73 13.62 -30.19
C LYS A 7 8.22 14.58 -29.10
N TYR A 8 7.71 15.75 -29.49
CA TYR A 8 7.13 16.72 -28.56
C TYR A 8 5.91 16.15 -27.85
N VAL A 9 4.96 15.57 -28.59
CA VAL A 9 3.76 14.93 -28.01
C VAL A 9 4.16 13.75 -27.13
N HIS A 10 5.08 12.90 -27.59
CA HIS A 10 5.57 11.76 -26.80
C HIS A 10 6.18 12.20 -25.46
N ASN A 11 6.91 13.31 -25.42
CA ASN A 11 7.48 13.84 -24.18
C ASN A 11 6.41 14.32 -23.20
N ILE A 12 5.27 14.86 -23.68
CA ILE A 12 4.12 15.22 -22.83
C ILE A 12 3.52 13.96 -22.19
N PHE A 13 3.47 12.86 -22.94
CA PHE A 13 2.89 11.60 -22.49
C PHE A 13 3.88 10.63 -21.81
N ALA A 14 5.19 10.90 -21.88
CA ALA A 14 6.24 10.04 -21.33
C ALA A 14 6.05 9.69 -19.85
N PRO A 15 5.62 10.61 -18.96
CA PRO A 15 5.34 10.28 -17.57
C PRO A 15 4.14 9.35 -17.36
N TYR A 16 3.30 9.14 -18.38
CA TYR A 16 1.98 8.51 -18.27
C TYR A 16 1.86 7.18 -19.03
N GLN A 17 2.96 6.62 -19.54
CA GLN A 17 2.94 5.42 -20.40
C GLN A 17 2.44 4.13 -19.74
N GLU A 18 2.33 4.09 -18.41
CA GLU A 18 1.79 2.95 -17.69
C GLU A 18 0.25 2.91 -17.71
N VAL A 19 -0.39 4.04 -18.07
CA VAL A 19 -1.85 4.15 -18.15
C VAL A 19 -2.30 3.81 -19.57
N LYS A 20 -3.07 2.72 -19.73
CA LYS A 20 -3.55 2.27 -21.04
C LYS A 20 -4.31 3.37 -21.81
N THR A 21 -5.16 4.13 -21.12
CA THR A 21 -5.92 5.24 -21.73
C THR A 21 -5.05 6.40 -22.15
N ALA A 22 -3.88 6.61 -21.52
CA ALA A 22 -2.94 7.66 -21.92
C ALA A 22 -2.28 7.33 -23.26
N LYS A 23 -1.98 6.05 -23.54
CA LYS A 23 -1.48 5.63 -24.86
C LYS A 23 -2.51 5.83 -25.97
N GLU A 24 -3.76 5.46 -25.71
CA GLU A 24 -4.86 5.65 -26.68
C GLU A 24 -5.06 7.14 -26.99
N LEU A 25 -5.00 8.01 -25.97
CA LEU A 25 -5.11 9.46 -26.13
C LEU A 25 -3.90 10.07 -26.85
N GLU A 26 -2.69 9.56 -26.59
CA GLU A 26 -1.46 9.99 -27.26
C GLU A 26 -1.55 9.71 -28.78
N GLU A 27 -1.97 8.51 -29.16
CA GLU A 27 -2.12 8.11 -30.57
C GLU A 27 -3.19 8.96 -31.29
N GLU A 28 -4.34 9.19 -30.65
CA GLU A 28 -5.41 10.02 -31.22
C GLU A 28 -4.96 11.47 -31.41
N LEU A 29 -4.30 12.04 -30.40
CA LEU A 29 -3.79 13.40 -30.46
C LEU A 29 -2.72 13.54 -31.55
N LEU A 30 -1.80 12.57 -31.64
CA LEU A 30 -0.72 12.58 -32.62
C LEU A 30 -1.27 12.48 -34.06
N ASN A 31 -2.33 11.70 -34.29
CA ASN A 31 -3.01 11.66 -35.58
C ASN A 31 -3.62 13.02 -35.95
N ASN A 32 -4.42 13.61 -35.05
CA ASN A 32 -5.07 14.91 -35.28
C ASN A 32 -4.07 16.03 -35.55
N LEU A 33 -2.95 16.07 -34.81
CA LEU A 33 -1.93 17.10 -34.98
C LEU A 33 -1.11 16.92 -36.24
N ASN A 34 -0.87 15.68 -36.67
CA ASN A 34 -0.21 15.40 -37.94
C ASN A 34 -1.08 15.81 -39.13
N GLU A 35 -2.40 15.58 -39.08
CA GLU A 35 -3.34 16.09 -40.09
C GLU A 35 -3.30 17.61 -40.17
N LYS A 36 -3.39 18.28 -39.01
CA LYS A 36 -3.35 19.75 -38.93
C LYS A 36 -2.03 20.34 -39.44
N PHE A 37 -0.90 19.73 -39.08
CA PHE A 37 0.42 20.10 -39.62
C PHE A 37 0.45 19.97 -41.15
N ASN A 38 -0.06 18.87 -41.69
CA ASN A 38 -0.13 18.64 -43.13
C ASN A 38 -1.04 19.65 -43.84
N ASP A 39 -2.12 20.11 -43.21
CA ASP A 39 -3.01 21.11 -43.78
C ASP A 39 -2.40 22.50 -43.79
N TYR A 40 -1.59 22.86 -42.79
CA TYR A 40 -0.76 24.07 -42.86
C TYR A 40 0.28 23.96 -43.98
N LYS A 41 0.92 22.80 -44.15
CA LYS A 41 1.85 22.56 -45.27
C LYS A 41 1.18 22.75 -46.63
N LYS A 42 -0.04 22.23 -46.83
CA LYS A 42 -0.82 22.41 -48.06
C LYS A 42 -1.25 23.86 -48.29
N SER A 43 -1.44 24.61 -47.21
CA SER A 43 -1.81 26.04 -47.24
C SER A 43 -0.63 26.96 -47.54
N GLY A 44 0.56 26.42 -47.80
CA GLY A 44 1.74 27.16 -48.24
C GLY A 44 2.68 27.61 -47.12
N TYR A 45 2.42 27.23 -45.88
CA TYR A 45 3.31 27.53 -44.76
C TYR A 45 4.63 26.73 -44.83
N SER A 46 5.72 27.35 -44.39
CA SER A 46 6.99 26.65 -44.22
C SER A 46 6.89 25.56 -43.15
N ASP A 47 7.86 24.64 -43.13
CA ASP A 47 7.89 23.56 -42.13
C ASP A 47 7.93 24.10 -40.69
N GLU A 48 8.65 25.20 -40.47
CA GLU A 48 8.79 25.83 -39.15
C GLU A 48 7.49 26.54 -38.74
N GLU A 49 6.86 27.28 -39.64
CA GLU A 49 5.59 27.97 -39.37
C GLU A 49 4.47 26.95 -39.08
N ALA A 50 4.35 25.91 -39.90
CA ALA A 50 3.39 24.84 -39.69
C ALA A 50 3.60 24.13 -38.35
N TYR A 51 4.86 23.88 -37.98
CA TYR A 51 5.22 23.27 -36.70
C TYR A 51 4.81 24.14 -35.51
N GLN A 52 5.16 25.43 -35.53
CA GLN A 52 4.82 26.35 -34.44
C GLN A 52 3.31 26.59 -34.33
N MET A 53 2.60 26.71 -35.44
CA MET A 53 1.13 26.84 -35.44
C MET A 53 0.46 25.58 -34.88
N THR A 54 0.97 24.39 -35.21
CA THR A 54 0.48 23.14 -34.63
C THR A 54 0.74 23.10 -33.13
N ILE A 55 1.96 23.37 -32.65
CA ILE A 55 2.29 23.33 -31.21
C ILE A 55 1.52 24.36 -30.39
N ASN A 56 1.41 25.59 -30.89
CA ASN A 56 0.67 26.65 -30.21
C ASN A 56 -0.81 26.28 -29.99
N SER A 57 -1.37 25.41 -30.84
CA SER A 57 -2.72 24.89 -30.64
C SER A 57 -2.85 23.80 -29.58
N ILE A 58 -1.73 23.27 -29.07
CA ILE A 58 -1.66 22.23 -28.03
C ILE A 58 -1.42 22.85 -26.65
N GLY A 59 -0.97 24.10 -26.54
CA GLY A 59 -0.66 24.73 -25.24
C GLY A 59 -1.79 24.59 -24.22
N GLU A 60 -3.04 24.74 -24.66
CA GLU A 60 -4.23 24.51 -23.83
C GLU A 60 -4.45 23.02 -23.48
N VAL A 61 -4.10 22.10 -24.38
CA VAL A 61 -4.23 20.65 -24.20
C VAL A 61 -3.22 20.10 -23.19
N SER A 62 -1.99 20.60 -23.17
CA SER A 62 -0.99 20.21 -22.15
C SER A 62 -1.44 20.62 -20.75
N GLU A 63 -1.96 21.83 -20.59
CA GLU A 63 -2.51 22.31 -19.30
C GLU A 63 -3.75 21.50 -18.89
N LEU A 64 -4.62 21.16 -19.85
CA LEU A 64 -5.78 20.30 -19.62
C LEU A 64 -5.36 18.90 -19.14
N ILE A 65 -4.39 18.25 -19.79
CA ILE A 65 -3.89 16.92 -19.39
C ILE A 65 -3.28 16.97 -17.99
N GLU A 66 -2.47 17.98 -17.69
CA GLU A 66 -1.88 18.18 -16.37
C GLU A 66 -2.97 18.37 -15.30
N SER A 67 -4.00 19.16 -15.60
CA SER A 67 -5.14 19.38 -14.69
C SER A 67 -5.98 18.12 -14.47
N ILE A 68 -6.23 17.32 -15.51
CA ILE A 68 -6.98 16.06 -15.44
C ILE A 68 -6.22 15.03 -14.60
N ASN A 69 -4.89 14.93 -14.76
CA ASN A 69 -4.07 14.01 -13.98
C ASN A 69 -3.95 14.42 -12.51
N LEU A 70 -3.79 15.72 -12.23
CA LEU A 70 -3.85 16.24 -10.87
C LEU A 70 -5.22 15.95 -10.24
N GLN A 71 -6.31 16.18 -10.98
CA GLN A 71 -7.64 15.81 -10.53
C GLN A 71 -7.79 14.31 -10.33
N GLN A 72 -7.28 13.45 -11.21
CA GLN A 72 -7.35 11.99 -11.08
C GLN A 72 -6.53 11.48 -9.90
N THR A 73 -5.37 12.07 -9.63
CA THR A 73 -4.55 11.74 -8.45
C THR A 73 -5.25 12.17 -7.17
N GLU A 74 -5.83 13.38 -7.15
CA GLU A 74 -6.65 13.85 -6.03
C GLU A 74 -7.96 13.05 -5.93
N LEU A 75 -8.55 12.58 -7.02
CA LEU A 75 -9.70 11.68 -7.02
C LEU A 75 -9.31 10.28 -6.53
N GLN A 76 -8.14 9.76 -6.88
CA GLN A 76 -7.64 8.48 -6.37
C GLN A 76 -7.36 8.56 -4.86
N LYS A 77 -6.84 9.69 -4.38
CA LYS A 77 -6.73 10.00 -2.95
C LYS A 77 -8.10 10.23 -2.29
N ALA A 78 -9.06 10.80 -3.01
CA ALA A 78 -10.40 11.14 -2.52
C ALA A 78 -11.41 9.99 -2.62
N ILE A 79 -11.18 9.00 -3.48
CA ILE A 79 -11.85 7.69 -3.47
C ILE A 79 -11.23 6.93 -2.30
N GLN A 80 -11.65 7.35 -1.12
CA GLN A 80 -11.53 6.64 0.12
C GLN A 80 -12.02 5.20 -0.15
N MET A 81 -11.10 4.24 -0.22
CA MET A 81 -11.43 2.83 -0.42
C MET A 81 -12.04 2.29 0.87
N ASP A 82 -13.30 2.67 1.08
CA ASP A 82 -14.07 2.36 2.28
C ASP A 82 -14.94 1.12 2.06
N PHE A 83 -14.39 0.00 2.51
CA PHE A 83 -14.99 -1.32 2.61
C PHE A 83 -15.59 -1.57 4.01
N SER A 84 -15.79 -0.52 4.81
CA SER A 84 -16.33 -0.67 6.15
C SER A 84 -17.75 -1.22 6.11
N ARG A 85 -18.07 -2.11 7.05
CA ARG A 85 -19.39 -2.76 7.18
C ARG A 85 -19.78 -3.66 5.99
N SER A 86 -18.81 -4.04 5.15
CA SER A 86 -19.02 -4.98 4.05
C SER A 86 -18.84 -6.43 4.51
N SER A 87 -19.56 -7.34 3.85
CA SER A 87 -19.27 -8.77 3.90
C SER A 87 -18.33 -9.11 2.75
N LEU A 88 -17.12 -9.53 3.09
CA LEU A 88 -15.99 -9.80 2.20
C LEU A 88 -15.35 -11.16 2.54
N VAL A 89 -16.16 -12.07 3.10
CA VAL A 89 -15.77 -13.43 3.43
C VAL A 89 -15.23 -14.13 2.19
N ASP A 90 -14.10 -14.83 2.35
CA ASP A 90 -13.40 -15.58 1.30
C ASP A 90 -13.07 -14.75 0.03
N SER A 91 -12.99 -13.42 0.16
CA SER A 91 -12.69 -12.53 -0.97
C SER A 91 -11.21 -12.54 -1.34
N ASP A 92 -10.95 -12.41 -2.64
CA ASP A 92 -9.61 -12.32 -3.20
C ASP A 92 -9.17 -10.84 -3.30
N PHE A 93 -8.21 -10.46 -2.46
CA PHE A 93 -7.53 -9.17 -2.44
C PHE A 93 -6.03 -9.33 -2.76
N ARG A 94 -5.64 -10.37 -3.49
CA ARG A 94 -4.23 -10.56 -3.84
C ARG A 94 -3.74 -9.45 -4.76
N SER A 95 -2.52 -8.98 -4.52
CA SER A 95 -1.84 -7.96 -5.32
C SER A 95 -2.57 -6.62 -5.43
N VAL A 96 -3.54 -6.34 -4.57
CA VAL A 96 -4.22 -5.03 -4.56
C VAL A 96 -3.33 -3.96 -3.94
N SER A 97 -3.49 -2.73 -4.40
CA SER A 97 -2.87 -1.55 -3.81
C SER A 97 -3.96 -0.69 -3.17
N VAL A 98 -4.09 -0.79 -1.85
CA VAL A 98 -5.13 -0.13 -1.06
C VAL A 98 -4.45 0.71 0.03
N HIS A 99 -3.98 1.88 -0.38
CA HIS A 99 -3.46 2.89 0.52
C HIS A 99 -4.63 3.58 1.25
N ASP A 100 -4.50 3.81 2.56
CA ASP A 100 -5.51 4.48 3.38
C ASP A 100 -6.89 3.77 3.38
N GLY A 101 -6.91 2.46 3.12
CA GLY A 101 -8.11 1.64 3.07
C GLY A 101 -8.86 1.59 4.40
N LYS A 102 -10.20 1.59 4.35
CA LYS A 102 -11.03 1.42 5.53
C LYS A 102 -11.80 0.11 5.42
N PHE A 103 -11.47 -0.84 6.28
CA PHE A 103 -12.13 -2.13 6.40
C PHE A 103 -12.83 -2.25 7.75
N ASN A 104 -13.38 -1.16 8.29
CA ASN A 104 -13.86 -1.15 9.67
C ASN A 104 -15.20 -1.88 9.80
N SER A 105 -15.35 -2.73 10.81
CA SER A 105 -16.57 -3.51 11.04
C SER A 105 -16.99 -4.38 9.85
N SER A 106 -16.03 -4.79 9.01
CA SER A 106 -16.26 -5.73 7.91
C SER A 106 -16.05 -7.18 8.37
N ASP A 107 -16.66 -8.10 7.64
CA ASP A 107 -16.37 -9.54 7.75
C ASP A 107 -15.43 -9.94 6.62
N LEU A 108 -14.18 -10.24 6.95
CA LEU A 108 -13.07 -10.58 6.05
C LEU A 108 -12.53 -11.98 6.36
N LYS A 109 -13.38 -12.82 6.97
CA LYS A 109 -12.99 -14.18 7.31
C LYS A 109 -12.53 -14.92 6.06
N GLY A 110 -11.36 -15.54 6.11
CA GLY A 110 -10.83 -16.34 5.00
C GLY A 110 -10.38 -15.56 3.77
N SER A 111 -10.45 -14.22 3.78
CA SER A 111 -9.98 -13.40 2.65
C SER A 111 -8.47 -13.54 2.46
N ASP A 112 -8.00 -13.33 1.23
CA ASP A 112 -6.57 -13.41 0.88
C ASP A 112 -6.04 -12.05 0.44
N PHE A 113 -5.08 -11.50 1.19
CA PHE A 113 -4.40 -10.24 0.91
C PHE A 113 -2.98 -10.44 0.40
N SER A 114 -2.60 -11.63 -0.08
CA SER A 114 -1.22 -11.92 -0.46
C SER A 114 -0.68 -10.94 -1.51
N ASP A 115 0.57 -10.51 -1.34
CA ASP A 115 1.28 -9.57 -2.21
C ASP A 115 0.62 -8.18 -2.35
N SER A 116 -0.25 -7.79 -1.40
CA SER A 116 -0.93 -6.49 -1.40
C SER A 116 -0.14 -5.38 -0.68
N ASP A 117 -0.48 -4.13 -1.00
CA ASP A 117 -0.09 -2.96 -0.21
C ASP A 117 -1.31 -2.42 0.56
N LEU A 118 -1.22 -2.45 1.90
CA LEU A 118 -2.24 -1.99 2.83
C LEU A 118 -1.74 -0.82 3.69
N THR A 119 -0.76 -0.07 3.20
CA THR A 119 -0.18 1.07 3.92
C THR A 119 -1.27 2.02 4.41
N ASN A 120 -1.18 2.46 5.67
CA ASN A 120 -2.16 3.33 6.34
C ASN A 120 -3.60 2.78 6.48
N SER A 121 -3.85 1.50 6.15
CA SER A 121 -5.20 0.94 6.22
C SER A 121 -5.69 0.72 7.66
N THR A 122 -7.02 0.62 7.82
CA THR A 122 -7.67 0.42 9.13
C THR A 122 -8.63 -0.76 9.15
N PHE A 123 -8.48 -1.63 10.15
CA PHE A 123 -9.31 -2.80 10.44
C PHE A 123 -9.87 -2.72 11.86
N LYS A 124 -10.79 -1.78 12.11
CA LYS A 124 -11.39 -1.58 13.44
C LYS A 124 -12.61 -2.47 13.61
N SER A 125 -12.63 -3.31 14.64
CA SER A 125 -13.75 -4.21 14.98
C SER A 125 -14.14 -5.16 13.83
N SER A 126 -13.17 -5.55 13.01
CA SER A 126 -13.38 -6.40 11.84
C SER A 126 -13.09 -7.86 12.17
N ASN A 127 -13.78 -8.76 11.47
CA ASN A 127 -13.50 -10.20 11.57
C ASN A 127 -12.46 -10.59 10.51
N LEU A 128 -11.23 -10.85 10.95
CA LEU A 128 -10.09 -11.27 10.12
C LEU A 128 -9.67 -12.72 10.44
N ALA A 129 -10.63 -13.53 10.87
CA ALA A 129 -10.35 -14.92 11.20
C ALA A 129 -9.93 -15.67 9.92
N ASP A 130 -8.90 -16.49 10.03
CA ASP A 130 -8.40 -17.31 8.92
C ASP A 130 -7.96 -16.50 7.67
N THR A 131 -7.79 -15.17 7.78
CA THR A 131 -7.32 -14.29 6.69
C THR A 131 -5.84 -14.55 6.38
N ILE A 132 -5.45 -14.43 5.11
CA ILE A 132 -4.07 -14.66 4.65
C ILE A 132 -3.37 -13.33 4.37
N PHE A 133 -2.28 -13.05 5.10
CA PHE A 133 -1.35 -11.95 4.86
C PHE A 133 0.04 -12.53 4.55
N VAL A 134 0.34 -12.76 3.28
CA VAL A 134 1.66 -13.22 2.82
C VAL A 134 2.28 -12.16 1.92
N ASN A 135 3.53 -11.75 2.19
CA ASN A 135 4.23 -10.69 1.44
C ASN A 135 3.47 -9.35 1.41
N VAL A 136 2.81 -8.98 2.52
CA VAL A 136 1.96 -7.79 2.58
C VAL A 136 2.70 -6.59 3.17
N ASN A 137 2.56 -5.42 2.57
CA ASN A 137 2.99 -4.18 3.18
C ASN A 137 1.93 -3.70 4.19
N LEU A 138 2.23 -3.79 5.50
CA LEU A 138 1.36 -3.36 6.61
C LEU A 138 1.88 -2.08 7.30
N THR A 139 2.65 -1.28 6.57
CA THR A 139 3.24 -0.05 7.10
C THR A 139 2.15 0.89 7.61
N GLU A 140 2.27 1.32 8.86
CA GLU A 140 1.31 2.23 9.52
C GLU A 140 -0.16 1.72 9.53
N THR A 141 -0.39 0.42 9.28
CA THR A 141 -1.73 -0.19 9.34
C THR A 141 -2.22 -0.34 10.79
N LEU A 142 -3.52 -0.13 11.02
CA LEU A 142 -4.16 -0.27 12.33
C LEU A 142 -5.15 -1.44 12.40
N PHE A 143 -4.84 -2.44 13.22
CA PHE A 143 -5.74 -3.52 13.63
C PHE A 143 -6.26 -3.26 15.05
N LYS A 144 -7.47 -2.69 15.17
CA LYS A 144 -8.05 -2.34 16.49
C LYS A 144 -9.27 -3.20 16.79
N ALA A 145 -9.26 -3.92 17.91
CA ALA A 145 -10.34 -4.82 18.30
C ALA A 145 -10.69 -5.83 17.18
N ALA A 146 -9.70 -6.20 16.38
CA ALA A 146 -9.87 -7.12 15.27
C ALA A 146 -9.76 -8.57 15.76
N ASN A 147 -10.59 -9.45 15.20
CA ASN A 147 -10.48 -10.89 15.43
C ASN A 147 -9.50 -11.48 14.41
N LEU A 148 -8.26 -11.76 14.81
CA LEU A 148 -7.21 -12.32 13.97
C LEU A 148 -6.97 -13.82 14.22
N LYS A 149 -7.95 -14.52 14.82
CA LYS A 149 -7.79 -15.94 15.15
C LYS A 149 -7.55 -16.75 13.87
N GLY A 150 -6.44 -17.49 13.82
CA GLY A 150 -6.10 -18.34 12.68
C GLY A 150 -5.56 -17.60 11.47
N ALA A 151 -5.44 -16.27 11.53
CA ALA A 151 -4.84 -15.50 10.45
C ALA A 151 -3.39 -15.93 10.19
N THR A 152 -2.97 -15.91 8.93
CA THR A 152 -1.58 -16.19 8.54
C THR A 152 -0.87 -14.88 8.29
N PHE A 153 0.31 -14.73 8.86
CA PHE A 153 1.23 -13.62 8.65
C PHE A 153 2.58 -14.19 8.24
N LYS A 154 3.06 -13.85 7.05
CA LYS A 154 4.35 -14.35 6.56
C LYS A 154 5.00 -13.35 5.62
N ASN A 155 6.27 -13.04 5.86
CA ASN A 155 7.06 -12.09 5.07
C ASN A 155 6.39 -10.71 4.93
N CYS A 156 5.70 -10.22 5.96
CA CYS A 156 5.05 -8.92 5.87
C CYS A 156 5.99 -7.80 6.35
N ILE A 157 5.72 -6.57 5.91
CA ILE A 157 6.38 -5.37 6.40
C ILE A 157 5.57 -4.80 7.56
N TYR A 158 6.12 -4.78 8.78
CA TYR A 158 5.41 -4.32 9.99
C TYR A 158 5.87 -2.94 10.49
N GLU A 159 6.36 -2.09 9.60
CA GLU A 159 6.88 -0.77 9.96
C GLU A 159 5.77 0.09 10.58
N LYS A 160 5.92 0.41 11.86
CA LYS A 160 4.95 1.19 12.64
C LYS A 160 3.53 0.62 12.57
N THR A 161 3.36 -0.69 12.43
CA THR A 161 2.03 -1.32 12.48
C THR A 161 1.47 -1.28 13.90
N PHE A 162 0.15 -1.10 14.02
CA PHE A 162 -0.54 -1.00 15.31
C PHE A 162 -1.53 -2.15 15.50
N PHE A 163 -1.28 -3.01 16.48
CA PHE A 163 -2.26 -3.96 17.00
C PHE A 163 -2.78 -3.44 18.33
N LYS A 164 -4.08 -3.14 18.41
CA LYS A 164 -4.73 -2.61 19.61
C LYS A 164 -5.93 -3.43 20.02
N THR A 165 -5.94 -3.93 21.26
CA THR A 165 -7.05 -4.71 21.83
C THR A 165 -7.51 -5.88 20.95
N SER A 166 -6.60 -6.45 20.16
CA SER A 166 -6.87 -7.51 19.19
C SER A 166 -6.49 -8.88 19.73
N ASN A 167 -7.14 -9.94 19.23
CA ASN A 167 -6.84 -11.31 19.63
C ASN A 167 -5.81 -11.93 18.68
N LEU A 168 -4.58 -12.08 19.16
CA LEU A 168 -3.42 -12.62 18.42
C LEU A 168 -2.98 -13.99 19.00
N ALA A 169 -3.84 -14.63 19.79
CA ALA A 169 -3.47 -15.86 20.49
C ALA A 169 -3.17 -17.01 19.52
N GLY A 170 -2.03 -17.66 19.71
CA GLY A 170 -1.60 -18.80 18.90
C GLY A 170 -1.05 -18.45 17.52
N LEU A 171 -0.95 -17.17 17.16
CA LEU A 171 -0.37 -16.76 15.88
C LEU A 171 1.12 -17.04 15.81
N ASN A 172 1.60 -17.34 14.60
CA ASN A 172 3.00 -17.59 14.33
C ASN A 172 3.64 -16.40 13.61
N PHE A 173 4.57 -15.74 14.27
CA PHE A 173 5.43 -14.67 13.76
C PHE A 173 6.91 -15.08 13.78
N GLU A 174 7.18 -16.38 13.67
CA GLU A 174 8.54 -16.91 13.69
C GLU A 174 9.36 -16.39 12.49
N GLY A 175 10.54 -15.83 12.78
CA GLY A 175 11.46 -15.29 11.77
C GLY A 175 11.07 -13.93 11.18
N GLU A 176 9.92 -13.38 11.55
CA GLU A 176 9.47 -12.07 11.04
C GLU A 176 10.32 -10.91 11.60
N THR A 177 10.33 -9.78 10.89
CA THR A 177 11.01 -8.54 11.34
C THR A 177 10.00 -7.45 11.62
N PHE A 178 10.03 -6.93 12.85
CA PHE A 178 9.16 -5.85 13.31
C PHE A 178 9.99 -4.59 13.60
N GLU A 179 9.51 -3.45 13.11
CA GLU A 179 10.14 -2.16 13.34
C GLU A 179 9.10 -1.13 13.77
N GLY A 180 9.23 -0.59 14.98
CA GLY A 180 8.29 0.40 15.51
C GLY A 180 6.88 -0.12 15.77
N THR A 181 6.64 -1.43 15.66
CA THR A 181 5.33 -2.06 15.87
C THR A 181 4.86 -1.92 17.32
N VAL A 182 3.56 -1.66 17.51
CA VAL A 182 2.95 -1.54 18.84
C VAL A 182 1.86 -2.58 19.03
N PHE A 183 2.02 -3.41 20.07
CA PHE A 183 1.01 -4.33 20.58
C PHE A 183 0.42 -3.77 21.89
N GLU A 184 -0.72 -3.08 21.80
CA GLU A 184 -1.38 -2.46 22.96
C GLU A 184 -2.62 -3.25 23.38
N GLY A 185 -2.65 -3.79 24.60
CA GLY A 185 -3.85 -4.47 25.12
C GLY A 185 -4.20 -5.77 24.37
N CYS A 186 -3.26 -6.39 23.67
CA CYS A 186 -3.50 -7.57 22.86
C CYS A 186 -3.42 -8.86 23.68
N ASN A 187 -4.19 -9.86 23.26
CA ASN A 187 -4.04 -11.23 23.74
C ASN A 187 -2.98 -11.95 22.90
N LEU A 188 -1.79 -12.17 23.47
CA LEU A 188 -0.65 -12.83 22.81
C LEU A 188 -0.38 -14.24 23.39
N LYS A 189 -1.35 -14.83 24.08
CA LYS A 189 -1.20 -16.16 24.67
C LYS A 189 -0.85 -17.19 23.59
N LYS A 190 0.27 -17.90 23.76
CA LYS A 190 0.80 -18.90 22.82
C LYS A 190 1.19 -18.33 21.44
N ALA A 191 1.28 -17.02 21.27
CA ALA A 191 1.86 -16.46 20.05
C ALA A 191 3.37 -16.79 20.00
N SER A 192 3.89 -17.12 18.82
CA SER A 192 5.31 -17.39 18.59
C SER A 192 5.96 -16.19 17.94
N PHE A 193 7.04 -15.68 18.54
CA PHE A 193 7.96 -14.69 17.99
C PHE A 193 9.38 -15.29 17.90
N LYS A 194 9.48 -16.62 17.78
CA LYS A 194 10.77 -17.31 17.72
C LYS A 194 11.62 -16.75 16.59
N HIS A 195 12.92 -16.60 16.82
CA HIS A 195 13.87 -16.15 15.79
C HIS A 195 13.51 -14.81 15.10
N SER A 196 12.56 -14.05 15.65
CA SER A 196 12.14 -12.76 15.10
C SER A 196 13.15 -11.66 15.42
N THR A 197 13.13 -10.59 14.63
CA THR A 197 13.87 -9.36 14.92
C THR A 197 12.90 -8.28 15.37
N LEU A 198 13.08 -7.74 16.58
CA LEU A 198 12.18 -6.76 17.20
C LEU A 198 12.91 -5.44 17.48
N LYS A 199 12.75 -4.46 16.60
CA LYS A 199 13.35 -3.12 16.72
C LYS A 199 12.29 -2.10 17.13
N ASN A 200 12.50 -1.39 18.24
CA ASN A 200 11.58 -0.39 18.75
C ASN A 200 10.13 -0.91 18.92
N VAL A 201 9.97 -2.20 19.26
CA VAL A 201 8.67 -2.85 19.43
C VAL A 201 8.19 -2.69 20.87
N GLN A 202 6.88 -2.43 21.03
CA GLN A 202 6.28 -2.16 22.33
C GLN A 202 5.11 -3.11 22.62
N PHE A 203 5.08 -3.71 23.82
CA PHE A 203 4.06 -4.68 24.25
C PHE A 203 3.21 -4.16 25.42
N ARG A 204 2.68 -2.94 25.30
CA ARG A 204 1.98 -2.26 26.40
C ARG A 204 0.65 -2.94 26.72
N LEU A 205 0.34 -3.13 28.00
CA LEU A 205 -0.94 -3.68 28.46
C LEU A 205 -1.33 -5.06 27.87
N SER A 206 -0.40 -5.77 27.23
CA SER A 206 -0.65 -7.04 26.54
C SER A 206 -0.26 -8.24 27.41
N ASP A 207 -1.00 -9.35 27.32
CA ASP A 207 -0.63 -10.60 28.01
C ASP A 207 0.43 -11.36 27.21
N ILE A 208 1.70 -11.13 27.57
CA ILE A 208 2.87 -11.69 26.89
C ILE A 208 3.54 -12.84 27.64
N LYS A 209 3.05 -13.22 28.83
CA LYS A 209 3.72 -14.24 29.68
C LYS A 209 3.83 -15.61 29.03
N LYS A 210 2.92 -15.90 28.11
CA LYS A 210 2.82 -17.19 27.40
C LYS A 210 3.16 -17.06 25.92
N ALA A 211 3.70 -15.93 25.49
CA ALA A 211 4.28 -15.79 24.16
C ALA A 211 5.71 -16.33 24.18
N ASP A 212 6.15 -16.90 23.07
CA ASP A 212 7.48 -17.50 22.92
C ASP A 212 8.40 -16.55 22.15
N PHE A 213 9.44 -16.05 22.80
CA PHE A 213 10.44 -15.17 22.19
C PHE A 213 11.79 -15.88 21.98
N SER A 214 11.85 -17.21 22.07
CA SER A 214 13.09 -17.96 22.00
C SER A 214 13.85 -17.70 20.69
N GLY A 215 15.12 -17.35 20.79
CA GLY A 215 15.97 -17.01 19.65
C GLY A 215 15.70 -15.64 19.03
N ALA A 216 14.76 -14.85 19.56
CA ALA A 216 14.49 -13.51 19.06
C ALA A 216 15.65 -12.54 19.37
N THR A 217 15.88 -11.59 18.47
CA THR A 217 16.84 -10.49 18.64
C THR A 217 16.10 -9.18 18.82
N MET A 218 16.50 -8.34 19.77
CA MET A 218 15.78 -7.11 20.08
C MET A 218 16.67 -6.01 20.66
N ASP A 219 16.22 -4.76 20.58
CA ASP A 219 16.90 -3.67 21.27
C ASP A 219 16.60 -3.64 22.79
N LYS A 220 17.34 -2.80 23.53
CA LYS A 220 17.14 -2.61 24.97
C LYS A 220 15.74 -2.10 25.32
N LEU A 221 15.11 -1.31 24.46
CA LEU A 221 13.79 -0.75 24.72
C LEU A 221 12.74 -1.87 24.72
N THR A 222 12.72 -2.69 23.67
CA THR A 222 11.83 -3.85 23.54
C THR A 222 12.08 -4.86 24.65
N TYR A 223 13.35 -5.16 24.95
CA TYR A 223 13.70 -6.04 26.06
C TYR A 223 13.09 -5.59 27.40
N ASN A 224 13.14 -4.28 27.69
CA ASN A 224 12.57 -3.74 28.93
C ASN A 224 11.04 -3.89 28.99
N PHE A 225 10.33 -3.71 27.87
CA PHE A 225 8.89 -3.96 27.81
C PHE A 225 8.56 -5.43 28.10
N LEU A 226 9.28 -6.36 27.47
CA LEU A 226 9.05 -7.79 27.68
C LEU A 226 9.37 -8.22 29.12
N LYS A 227 10.46 -7.69 29.69
CA LYS A 227 10.86 -7.95 31.08
C LYS A 227 9.80 -7.44 32.06
N ALA A 228 9.28 -6.24 31.86
CA ALA A 228 8.21 -5.68 32.69
C ALA A 228 6.92 -6.52 32.62
N GLY A 229 6.59 -7.05 31.44
CA GLY A 229 5.46 -7.96 31.24
C GLY A 229 5.71 -9.41 31.69
N LYS A 230 6.88 -9.72 32.26
CA LYS A 230 7.28 -11.05 32.77
C LYS A 230 7.27 -12.14 31.69
N ALA A 231 7.68 -11.80 30.46
CA ALA A 231 7.95 -12.79 29.42
C ALA A 231 9.18 -13.64 29.78
N ASP A 232 9.28 -14.83 29.21
CA ASP A 232 10.51 -15.62 29.25
C ASP A 232 11.54 -15.00 28.30
N LEU A 233 12.71 -14.65 28.85
CA LEU A 233 13.80 -13.99 28.16
C LEU A 233 15.10 -14.79 28.25
N SER A 234 15.02 -16.07 28.62
CA SER A 234 16.20 -16.94 28.81
C SER A 234 17.03 -17.14 27.52
N ASN A 235 16.38 -17.09 26.36
CA ASN A 235 16.97 -17.41 25.06
C ASN A 235 16.88 -16.25 24.05
N VAL A 236 16.87 -14.99 24.50
CA VAL A 236 16.83 -13.82 23.61
C VAL A 236 18.21 -13.21 23.43
N THR A 237 18.43 -12.54 22.31
CA THR A 237 19.63 -11.72 22.06
C THR A 237 19.25 -10.25 22.15
N VAL A 238 19.99 -9.46 22.94
CA VAL A 238 19.80 -8.01 23.02
C VAL A 238 20.93 -7.31 22.26
N VAL A 239 20.57 -6.43 21.32
CA VAL A 239 21.49 -5.63 20.50
C VAL A 239 21.42 -4.13 20.83
#